data_AF-A0A925P7Q7-F1
#
_entry.id   AF-A0A925P7Q7-F1
#
_cell.length_a   1.000
_cell.length_b   1.000
_cell.length_c   1.000
_cell.angle_alpha   90.00
_cell.angle_beta   90.00
_cell.angle_gamma   90.00
#
_symmetry.space_group_name_H-M   'P 1'
#
loop_
_entity.id
_entity.type
_entity.pdbx_description
1 polymer ?
#
loop_
_entity_poly.entity_id
_entity_poly.type
_entity_poly.pdbx_seq_one_letter_code
_entity_poly.pdbx_strand_id
1 'polypeptide(L)'
;MDPISRESSPSYLPIAGLICGLVGLLLGVIALVNASKANKAAAATQVTLTEQTARIDGFDASISSASAAADSAARNFGVLKGSTQEGFNLISSELGKINGEIVKLQEAATKSAVAPKGTAKAAGPVVAGPDEYVIKAGDTFSKIARAQGTTLADIQAVNPGVDSGKLKVGQKIKLPKK
;
A
#
# COMPACT_ATOMS: atom_id res chain seq x y z
N MET A 1 -22.54 70.80 97.26
CA MET A 1 -21.55 69.81 96.80
C MET A 1 -22.31 68.80 95.99
N ASP A 2 -22.14 68.81 94.68
CA ASP A 2 -22.56 67.69 93.84
C ASP A 2 -21.48 67.44 92.77
N PRO A 3 -21.25 66.18 92.43
CA PRO A 3 -19.92 65.67 92.10
C PRO A 3 -19.57 65.86 90.63
N ILE A 4 -18.27 66.04 90.41
CA ILE A 4 -17.58 66.02 89.11
C ILE A 4 -17.93 64.72 88.37
N SER A 5 -18.74 64.81 87.32
CA SER A 5 -18.90 63.75 86.33
C SER A 5 -17.57 63.55 85.61
N ARG A 6 -16.76 62.60 86.09
CA ARG A 6 -15.64 62.05 85.31
C ARG A 6 -16.24 61.19 84.19
N GLU A 7 -16.31 61.74 82.99
CA GLU A 7 -16.41 60.94 81.77
C GLU A 7 -15.18 60.03 81.68
N SER A 8 -15.35 58.77 82.06
CA SER A 8 -14.40 57.71 81.77
C SER A 8 -14.58 57.29 80.31
N SER A 9 -13.88 57.94 79.39
CA SER A 9 -13.84 57.54 77.98
C SER A 9 -13.23 56.13 77.87
N PRO A 10 -13.96 55.10 77.43
CA PRO A 10 -13.40 53.76 77.30
C PRO A 10 -12.29 53.75 76.24
N SER A 11 -11.11 53.25 76.60
CA SER A 11 -9.97 53.15 75.68
C SER A 11 -10.23 52.11 74.59
N TYR A 12 -10.58 52.56 73.39
CA TYR A 12 -10.86 51.69 72.21
C TYR A 12 -9.61 51.16 71.49
N LEU A 13 -8.42 51.67 71.79
CA LEU A 13 -7.13 51.26 71.21
C LEU A 13 -6.87 49.73 71.19
N PRO A 14 -7.04 48.99 72.31
CA PRO A 14 -6.84 47.54 72.30
C PRO A 14 -7.88 46.80 71.45
N ILE A 15 -9.13 47.27 71.43
CA ILE A 15 -10.22 46.67 70.63
C ILE A 15 -9.96 46.92 69.14
N ALA A 16 -9.51 48.12 68.77
CA ALA A 16 -9.15 48.48 67.40
C ALA A 16 -7.97 47.65 66.88
N GLY A 17 -6.96 47.39 67.72
CA GLY A 17 -5.83 46.50 67.37
C GLY A 17 -6.27 45.06 67.11
N LEU A 18 -7.19 44.54 67.93
CA LEU A 18 -7.72 43.18 67.77
C LEU A 18 -8.56 43.04 66.49
N ILE A 19 -9.41 44.02 66.19
CA ILE A 19 -10.18 44.05 64.93
C ILE A 19 -9.25 44.12 63.72
N CYS A 20 -8.24 44.99 63.75
CA CYS A 20 -7.26 45.12 62.67
C CYS A 20 -6.47 43.81 62.44
N GLY A 21 -6.07 43.14 63.53
CA GLY A 21 -5.41 41.83 63.46
C GLY A 21 -6.29 40.73 62.84
N LEU A 22 -7.57 40.67 63.22
CA LEU A 22 -8.53 39.73 62.65
C LEU A 22 -8.79 39.98 61.16
N VAL A 23 -8.93 41.24 60.75
CA VAL A 23 -9.08 41.61 59.33
C VAL A 23 -7.83 41.23 58.53
N GLY A 24 -6.63 41.49 59.06
CA GLY A 24 -5.38 41.09 58.44
C GLY A 24 -5.24 39.57 58.27
N LEU A 25 -5.62 38.80 59.30
CA LEU A 25 -5.65 37.34 59.24
C LEU A 25 -6.62 36.85 58.14
N LEU A 26 -7.82 37.42 58.09
CA LEU A 26 -8.85 37.03 57.13
C LEU A 26 -8.40 37.30 55.68
N LEU A 27 -7.81 38.48 55.42
CA LEU A 27 -7.24 38.83 54.12
C LEU A 27 -6.05 37.93 53.77
N GLY A 28 -5.20 37.59 54.73
CA GLY A 28 -4.08 36.67 54.55
C GLY A 28 -4.54 35.26 54.12
N VAL A 29 -5.59 34.74 54.75
CA VAL A 29 -6.18 33.44 54.38
C VAL A 29 -6.78 33.49 52.97
N ILE A 30 -7.50 34.56 52.61
CA ILE A 30 -8.07 34.72 51.26
C ILE A 30 -6.96 34.79 50.20
N ALA A 31 -5.89 35.55 50.47
CA ALA A 31 -4.74 35.65 49.58
C ALA A 31 -4.04 34.29 49.39
N LEU A 32 -3.88 33.53 50.48
CA LEU A 32 -3.26 32.20 50.44
C LEU A 32 -4.08 31.20 49.61
N VAL A 33 -5.41 31.21 49.74
CA VAL A 33 -6.29 30.35 48.92
C VAL A 33 -6.18 30.69 47.44
N ASN A 34 -6.14 31.98 47.09
CA ASN A 34 -5.98 32.41 45.70
C ASN A 34 -4.59 32.07 45.15
N ALA A 35 -3.54 32.25 45.95
CA ALA A 35 -2.17 31.86 45.58
C ALA A 35 -2.05 30.35 45.34
N SER A 36 -2.68 29.53 46.19
CA SER A 36 -2.72 28.07 46.03
C SER A 36 -3.45 27.66 44.73
N LYS A 37 -4.60 28.28 44.43
CA LYS A 37 -5.33 28.05 43.18
C LYS A 37 -4.49 28.43 41.96
N ALA A 38 -3.80 29.57 42.00
CA ALA A 38 -2.90 30.01 40.94
C ALA A 38 -1.74 29.03 40.73
N ASN A 39 -1.12 28.55 41.81
CA ASN A 39 -0.04 27.56 41.72
C ASN A 39 -0.53 26.22 41.13
N LYS A 40 -1.71 25.75 41.54
CA LYS A 40 -2.32 24.54 40.98
C LYS A 40 -2.65 24.69 39.50
N ALA A 41 -3.15 25.85 39.09
CA ALA A 41 -3.40 26.15 37.68
C ALA A 41 -2.10 26.21 36.86
N ALA A 42 -1.04 26.83 37.40
CA ALA A 42 0.27 26.86 36.76
C ALA A 42 0.88 25.45 36.59
N ALA A 43 0.76 24.61 37.62
CA ALA A 43 1.19 23.21 37.56
C ALA A 43 0.41 22.42 36.49
N ALA A 44 -0.91 22.61 36.40
CA ALA A 44 -1.72 21.95 35.37
C ALA A 44 -1.29 22.36 33.95
N THR A 45 -1.03 23.64 33.73
CA THR A 45 -0.54 24.15 32.43
C THR A 45 0.82 23.57 32.07
N GLN A 46 1.75 23.44 33.03
CA GLN A 46 3.06 22.82 32.79
C GLN A 46 2.95 21.35 32.37
N VAL A 47 2.03 20.59 32.98
CA VAL A 47 1.77 19.20 32.60
C VAL A 47 1.24 19.11 31.16
N THR A 48 0.31 19.98 30.78
CA THR A 48 -0.23 20.03 29.40
C THR A 48 0.85 20.36 28.38
N LEU A 49 1.73 21.33 28.67
CA LEU A 49 2.84 21.68 27.77
C LEU A 49 3.82 20.52 27.61
N THR A 50 4.14 19.81 28.69
CA THR A 50 5.03 18.64 28.65
C THR A 50 4.44 17.53 27.78
N GLU A 51 3.13 17.27 27.91
CA GLU A 51 2.44 16.27 27.10
C GLU A 51 2.36 16.70 25.62
N GLN A 52 2.15 17.99 25.34
CA GLN A 52 2.19 18.51 23.97
C GLN A 52 3.57 18.33 23.33
N THR A 53 4.66 18.60 24.06
CA THR A 53 6.03 18.35 23.58
C THR A 53 6.25 16.88 23.24
N ALA A 54 5.83 15.95 24.11
CA ALA A 54 5.97 14.51 23.85
C ALA A 54 5.20 14.07 22.58
N ARG A 55 4.05 14.68 22.30
CA ARG A 55 3.30 14.44 21.05
C ARG A 55 4.05 14.96 19.82
N ILE A 56 4.70 16.12 19.93
CA ILE A 56 5.51 16.71 18.85
C ILE A 56 6.70 15.80 18.51
N ASP A 57 7.40 15.28 19.51
CA ASP A 57 8.50 14.33 19.31
C ASP A 57 8.01 13.05 18.62
N GLY A 58 6.83 12.55 19.01
CA GLY A 58 6.18 11.42 18.36
C GLY A 58 5.82 11.69 16.90
N PHE A 59 5.38 12.91 16.57
CA PHE A 59 5.13 13.32 15.19
C PHE A 59 6.44 13.37 14.37
N ASP A 60 7.52 13.92 14.91
CA ASP A 60 8.80 14.01 14.20
C ASP A 60 9.41 12.62 13.91
N ALA A 61 9.31 11.69 14.87
CA ALA A 61 9.66 10.29 14.66
C ALA A 61 8.80 9.61 13.58
N SER A 62 7.49 9.91 13.55
CA SER A 62 6.57 9.39 12.54
C SER A 62 6.90 9.94 11.14
N ILE A 63 7.23 11.22 11.03
CA ILE A 63 7.65 11.83 9.76
C ILE A 63 8.97 11.22 9.27
N SER A 64 9.94 11.05 10.16
CA SER A 64 11.26 10.49 9.83
C SER A 64 11.17 9.02 9.38
N SER A 65 10.31 8.22 10.00
CA SER A 65 10.08 6.83 9.58
C SER A 65 9.30 6.76 8.26
N ALA A 66 8.33 7.66 8.05
CA ALA A 66 7.59 7.75 6.79
C ALA A 66 8.51 8.17 5.62
N SER A 67 9.42 9.12 5.83
CA SER A 67 10.39 9.52 4.79
C SER A 67 11.36 8.39 4.46
N ALA A 68 11.88 7.68 5.46
CA ALA A 68 12.74 6.51 5.24
C ALA A 68 12.02 5.38 4.49
N ALA A 69 10.74 5.15 4.78
CA ALA A 69 9.90 4.21 4.05
C ALA A 69 9.67 4.66 2.59
N ALA A 70 9.43 5.96 2.37
CA ALA A 70 9.29 6.52 1.03
C ALA A 70 10.59 6.41 0.20
N ASP A 71 11.75 6.69 0.80
CA ASP A 71 13.05 6.51 0.14
C ASP A 71 13.30 5.05 -0.24
N SER A 72 12.96 4.12 0.66
CA SER A 72 13.06 2.69 0.39
C SER A 72 12.15 2.26 -0.75
N ALA A 73 10.92 2.76 -0.78
CA ALA A 73 9.97 2.51 -1.86
C ALA A 73 10.47 3.07 -3.20
N ALA A 74 11.01 4.28 -3.22
CA ALA A 74 11.58 4.90 -4.42
C ALA A 74 12.77 4.09 -4.98
N ARG A 75 13.65 3.59 -4.11
CA ARG A 75 14.76 2.71 -4.50
C ARG A 75 14.26 1.39 -5.07
N ASN A 76 13.30 0.74 -4.41
CA ASN A 76 12.70 -0.51 -4.89
C ASN A 76 12.05 -0.33 -6.26
N PHE A 77 11.34 0.79 -6.46
CA PHE A 77 10.74 1.11 -7.76
C PHE A 77 11.81 1.33 -8.85
N GLY A 78 12.90 2.03 -8.52
CA GLY A 78 14.03 2.21 -9.43
C GLY A 78 14.67 0.88 -9.86
N VAL A 79 14.92 -0.01 -8.90
CA VAL A 79 15.46 -1.36 -9.16
C VAL A 79 14.49 -2.19 -10.02
N LEU A 80 13.20 -2.19 -9.68
CA LEU A 80 12.19 -2.93 -10.43
C LEU A 80 12.06 -2.44 -11.88
N LYS A 81 12.11 -1.12 -12.09
CA LYS A 81 12.10 -0.54 -13.44
C LYS A 81 13.34 -0.96 -14.24
N GLY A 82 14.51 -0.93 -13.61
CA GLY A 82 15.77 -1.37 -14.23
C GLY A 82 15.73 -2.84 -14.62
N SER A 83 15.39 -3.73 -13.68
CA SER A 83 15.33 -5.17 -13.94
C SER A 83 14.27 -5.56 -14.96
N THR A 84 13.14 -4.84 -14.98
CA THR A 84 12.10 -5.02 -16.01
C THR A 84 12.61 -4.64 -17.40
N GLN A 85 13.28 -3.49 -17.54
CA GLN A 85 13.85 -3.05 -18.80
C GLN A 85 14.94 -4.02 -19.31
N GLU A 86 15.81 -4.48 -18.41
CA GLU A 86 16.81 -5.49 -18.72
C GLU A 86 16.16 -6.80 -19.18
N GLY A 87 15.12 -7.26 -18.48
CA GLY A 87 14.33 -8.43 -18.86
C GLY A 87 13.76 -8.31 -20.28
N PHE A 88 13.16 -7.16 -20.62
CA PHE A 88 12.66 -6.92 -21.98
C PHE A 88 13.76 -6.95 -23.03
N ASN A 89 14.93 -6.37 -22.74
CA ASN A 89 16.07 -6.38 -23.68
C ASN A 89 16.57 -7.82 -23.92
N LEU A 90 16.67 -8.62 -22.86
CA LEU A 90 17.07 -10.04 -22.96
C LEU A 90 16.06 -10.85 -23.78
N ILE A 91 14.76 -10.70 -23.49
CA ILE A 91 13.70 -11.39 -24.24
C ILE A 91 13.75 -11.01 -25.72
N SER A 92 13.94 -9.71 -26.02
CA SER A 92 14.02 -9.23 -27.41
C SER A 92 15.21 -9.83 -28.16
N SER A 93 16.36 -9.94 -27.48
CA SER A 93 17.57 -10.58 -28.05
C SER A 93 17.35 -12.06 -28.34
N GLU A 94 16.79 -12.82 -27.39
CA GLU A 94 16.47 -14.24 -27.59
C GLU A 94 15.43 -14.46 -28.69
N LEU A 95 14.40 -13.64 -28.76
CA LEU A 95 13.43 -13.68 -29.86
C LEU A 95 14.08 -13.45 -31.22
N GLY A 96 15.03 -12.51 -31.31
CA GLY A 96 15.80 -12.26 -32.52
C GLY A 96 16.62 -13.47 -32.96
N LYS A 97 17.29 -14.15 -32.01
CA LYS A 97 18.05 -15.38 -32.28
C LYS A 97 17.14 -16.49 -32.80
N ILE A 98 16.01 -16.74 -32.12
CA ILE A 98 15.04 -17.77 -32.51
C ILE A 98 14.52 -17.51 -33.93
N ASN A 99 14.16 -16.26 -34.25
CA ASN A 99 13.71 -15.92 -35.61
C ASN A 99 14.78 -16.19 -36.66
N GLY A 100 16.05 -15.87 -36.36
CA GLY A 100 17.18 -16.17 -37.25
C GLY A 100 17.42 -17.66 -37.46
N GLU A 101 17.30 -18.47 -36.41
CA GLU A 101 17.41 -19.93 -36.52
C GLU A 101 16.28 -20.55 -37.35
N ILE A 102 15.04 -20.07 -37.17
CA ILE A 102 13.89 -20.51 -37.98
C ILE A 102 14.13 -20.20 -39.47
N VAL A 103 14.62 -19.01 -39.79
CA VAL A 103 14.94 -18.63 -41.18
C VAL A 103 16.02 -19.55 -41.76
N LYS A 104 17.10 -19.82 -41.02
CA LYS A 104 18.15 -20.76 -41.45
C LYS A 104 17.62 -22.17 -41.69
N LEU A 105 16.73 -22.66 -40.83
CA LEU A 105 16.10 -23.98 -40.99
C LEU A 105 15.16 -24.01 -42.20
N GLN A 106 14.44 -22.92 -42.48
CA GLN A 106 13.58 -22.80 -43.65
C GLN A 106 14.38 -22.70 -44.96
N GLU A 107 15.50 -21.97 -44.96
CA GLU A 107 16.44 -21.93 -46.08
C GLU A 107 17.10 -23.30 -46.31
N ALA A 108 17.51 -24.00 -45.26
CA ALA A 108 18.04 -25.36 -45.38
C ALA A 108 17.00 -26.36 -45.91
N ALA A 109 15.74 -26.25 -45.46
CA ALA A 109 14.64 -27.09 -45.94
C ALA A 109 14.30 -26.82 -47.41
N THR A 110 14.26 -25.55 -47.82
CA THR A 110 13.98 -25.16 -49.22
C THR A 110 15.13 -25.49 -50.17
N LYS A 111 16.39 -25.41 -49.71
CA LYS A 111 17.57 -25.80 -50.50
C LYS A 111 17.71 -27.33 -50.68
N SER A 112 17.10 -28.13 -49.81
CA SER A 112 17.05 -29.60 -49.93
C SER A 112 15.91 -30.12 -50.81
N ALA A 113 15.00 -29.24 -51.28
CA ALA A 113 13.77 -29.64 -51.96
C ALA A 113 13.83 -29.66 -53.51
N VAL A 114 15.02 -29.64 -54.14
CA VAL A 114 15.13 -29.68 -55.62
C VAL A 114 15.95 -30.88 -56.12
N ALA A 115 15.31 -32.05 -56.12
CA ALA A 115 15.48 -33.10 -57.14
C ALA A 115 14.17 -33.91 -57.24
N PRO A 116 13.69 -34.32 -58.44
CA PRO A 116 12.25 -34.47 -58.70
C PRO A 116 11.71 -35.91 -58.57
N LYS A 117 10.37 -35.97 -58.46
CA LYS A 117 9.42 -37.03 -58.90
C LYS A 117 8.76 -37.84 -57.76
N GLY A 118 7.46 -37.58 -57.57
CA GLY A 118 6.55 -38.42 -56.79
C GLY A 118 5.24 -37.70 -56.46
N THR A 119 4.19 -38.02 -57.19
CA THR A 119 2.83 -37.48 -57.08
C THR A 119 2.25 -37.54 -55.66
N ALA A 120 1.91 -36.42 -55.05
CA ALA A 120 0.93 -36.37 -53.96
C ALA A 120 0.25 -34.98 -53.87
N LYS A 121 -1.06 -35.04 -54.00
CA LYS A 121 -2.09 -34.00 -53.95
C LYS A 121 -1.91 -33.01 -52.78
N ALA A 122 -1.96 -31.71 -53.10
CA ALA A 122 -1.95 -30.61 -52.16
C ALA A 122 -3.11 -30.69 -51.15
N ALA A 123 -2.79 -30.61 -49.86
CA ALA A 123 -3.75 -30.33 -48.79
C ALA A 123 -3.62 -28.84 -48.41
N GLY A 124 -4.69 -28.07 -48.63
CA GLY A 124 -4.79 -26.67 -48.26
C GLY A 124 -4.87 -26.44 -46.74
N PRO A 125 -5.17 -25.20 -46.29
CA PRO A 125 -5.27 -24.86 -44.87
C PRO A 125 -6.30 -25.76 -44.20
N VAL A 126 -5.87 -26.54 -43.21
CA VAL A 126 -6.76 -27.40 -42.44
C VAL A 126 -7.58 -26.49 -41.52
N VAL A 127 -8.69 -25.98 -42.04
CA VAL A 127 -9.76 -25.41 -41.23
C VAL A 127 -10.26 -26.55 -40.35
N ALA A 128 -10.02 -26.44 -39.05
CA ALA A 128 -10.63 -27.33 -38.07
C ALA A 128 -12.15 -27.22 -38.21
N GLY A 129 -12.84 -28.36 -38.16
CA GLY A 129 -14.30 -28.42 -38.29
C GLY A 129 -15.00 -27.59 -37.20
N PRO A 130 -16.33 -27.43 -37.27
CA PRO A 130 -17.09 -26.56 -36.37
C PRO A 130 -16.94 -26.85 -34.86
N ASP A 131 -16.34 -27.98 -34.48
CA ASP A 131 -16.13 -28.43 -33.10
C ASP A 131 -14.64 -28.69 -32.73
N GLU A 132 -13.68 -28.32 -33.60
CA GLU A 132 -12.24 -28.53 -33.34
C GLU A 132 -11.43 -27.25 -33.45
N TYR A 133 -10.32 -27.18 -32.71
CA TYR A 133 -9.36 -26.07 -32.76
C TYR A 133 -7.92 -26.59 -32.80
N VAL A 134 -7.09 -25.99 -33.65
CA VAL A 134 -5.65 -26.29 -33.72
C VAL A 134 -4.88 -25.26 -32.92
N ILE A 135 -4.14 -25.72 -31.91
CA ILE A 135 -3.37 -24.87 -31.00
C ILE A 135 -2.27 -24.14 -31.76
N LYS A 136 -2.20 -22.82 -31.58
CA LYS A 136 -1.16 -21.95 -32.12
C LYS A 136 -0.15 -21.56 -31.04
N ALA A 137 1.01 -21.05 -31.46
CA ALA A 137 2.03 -20.60 -30.53
C ALA A 137 1.48 -19.49 -29.62
N GLY A 138 1.62 -19.66 -28.30
CA GLY A 138 1.15 -18.70 -27.29
C GLY A 138 -0.31 -18.87 -26.85
N ASP A 139 -1.03 -19.86 -27.38
CA ASP A 139 -2.37 -20.23 -26.93
C ASP A 139 -2.34 -20.90 -25.55
N THR A 140 -3.37 -20.62 -24.76
CA THR A 140 -3.67 -21.34 -23.53
C THR A 140 -5.16 -21.69 -23.53
N PHE A 141 -5.57 -22.72 -22.79
CA PHE A 141 -7.00 -23.05 -22.70
C PHE A 141 -7.83 -21.86 -22.22
N SER A 142 -7.31 -21.04 -21.30
CA SER A 142 -8.00 -19.82 -20.83
C SER A 142 -8.17 -18.78 -21.93
N LYS A 143 -7.18 -18.59 -22.82
CA LYS A 143 -7.28 -17.67 -23.96
C LYS A 143 -8.26 -18.19 -25.02
N ILE A 144 -8.19 -19.49 -25.33
CA ILE A 144 -9.08 -20.15 -26.29
C ILE A 144 -10.52 -20.10 -25.77
N ALA A 145 -10.74 -20.40 -24.49
CA ALA A 145 -12.05 -20.33 -23.84
C ALA A 145 -12.70 -18.95 -24.00
N ARG A 146 -11.94 -17.89 -23.69
CA ARG A 146 -12.41 -16.50 -23.85
C ARG A 146 -12.70 -16.16 -25.31
N ALA A 147 -11.84 -16.57 -26.23
CA ALA A 147 -12.03 -16.29 -27.66
C ALA A 147 -13.26 -17.00 -28.24
N GLN A 148 -13.58 -18.20 -27.74
CA GLN A 148 -14.73 -19.00 -28.20
C GLN A 148 -16.00 -18.77 -27.36
N GLY A 149 -15.93 -17.94 -26.30
CA GLY A 149 -17.05 -17.66 -25.41
C GLY A 149 -17.50 -18.88 -24.60
N THR A 150 -16.56 -19.72 -24.18
CA THR A 150 -16.77 -20.89 -23.32
C THR A 150 -15.93 -20.79 -22.04
N THR A 151 -16.07 -21.73 -21.11
CA THR A 151 -15.23 -21.79 -19.91
C THR A 151 -14.03 -22.74 -20.07
N LEU A 152 -13.00 -22.54 -19.24
CA LEU A 152 -11.85 -23.44 -19.13
C LEU A 152 -12.29 -24.86 -18.75
N ALA A 153 -13.25 -24.97 -17.83
CA ALA A 153 -13.75 -26.25 -17.34
C ALA A 153 -14.43 -27.05 -18.47
N ASP A 154 -15.21 -26.38 -19.32
CA ASP A 154 -15.89 -27.03 -20.45
C ASP A 154 -14.88 -27.53 -21.49
N ILE A 155 -13.84 -26.75 -21.79
CA ILE A 155 -12.75 -27.18 -22.69
C ILE A 155 -12.01 -28.39 -22.09
N GLN A 156 -11.73 -28.40 -20.78
CA GLN A 156 -11.07 -29.54 -20.14
C GLN A 156 -11.97 -30.79 -20.13
N ALA A 157 -13.27 -30.61 -19.89
CA ALA A 157 -14.24 -31.69 -19.84
C ALA A 157 -14.35 -32.43 -21.18
N VAL A 158 -14.31 -31.70 -22.31
CA VAL A 158 -14.37 -32.31 -23.65
C VAL A 158 -13.02 -32.83 -24.15
N ASN A 159 -11.92 -32.56 -23.42
CA ASN A 159 -10.57 -33.02 -23.74
C ASN A 159 -9.92 -33.78 -22.56
N PRO A 160 -10.49 -34.92 -22.12
CA PRO A 160 -9.90 -35.71 -21.06
C PRO A 160 -8.50 -36.21 -21.45
N GLY A 161 -7.51 -35.95 -20.60
CA GLY A 161 -6.11 -36.31 -20.82
C GLY A 161 -5.25 -35.24 -21.51
N VAL A 162 -5.82 -34.09 -21.87
CA VAL A 162 -5.02 -32.94 -22.33
C VAL A 162 -4.68 -32.03 -21.15
N ASP A 163 -3.39 -31.91 -20.86
CA ASP A 163 -2.87 -31.01 -19.83
C ASP A 163 -2.81 -29.56 -20.35
N SER A 164 -3.60 -28.69 -19.73
CA SER A 164 -3.65 -27.25 -20.05
C SER A 164 -2.31 -26.52 -19.86
N GLY A 165 -1.40 -27.06 -19.04
CA GLY A 165 -0.06 -26.53 -18.83
C GLY A 165 0.97 -27.00 -19.86
N LYS A 166 0.64 -27.99 -20.71
CA LYS A 166 1.58 -28.64 -21.65
C LYS A 166 1.00 -28.75 -23.07
N LEU A 167 0.39 -27.67 -23.53
CA LEU A 167 -0.18 -27.59 -24.88
C LEU A 167 0.92 -27.55 -25.94
N LYS A 168 0.76 -28.35 -27.00
CA LYS A 168 1.70 -28.38 -28.14
C LYS A 168 1.13 -27.62 -29.33
N VAL A 169 1.96 -26.83 -30.01
CA VAL A 169 1.58 -26.16 -31.26
C VAL A 169 1.26 -27.21 -32.32
N GLY A 170 0.14 -27.02 -33.03
CA GLY A 170 -0.38 -27.98 -34.02
C GLY A 170 -1.24 -29.10 -33.41
N GLN A 171 -1.34 -29.19 -32.09
CA GLN A 171 -2.25 -30.12 -31.42
C GLN A 171 -3.70 -29.74 -31.69
N LYS A 172 -4.53 -30.73 -31.99
CA LYS A 172 -5.98 -30.55 -32.12
C LYS A 172 -6.66 -30.77 -30.78
N ILE A 173 -7.58 -29.87 -30.44
CA ILE A 173 -8.45 -29.98 -29.27
C ILE A 173 -9.90 -29.81 -29.71
N LYS A 174 -10.81 -30.43 -28.96
CA LYS A 174 -12.26 -30.26 -29.15
C LYS A 174 -12.73 -29.00 -28.46
N LEU A 175 -13.64 -28.27 -29.08
CA LEU A 175 -14.33 -27.16 -28.45
C LEU A 175 -15.70 -27.64 -27.94
N PRO A 176 -16.12 -27.21 -26.74
CA PRO A 176 -17.46 -27.48 -26.25
C PRO A 176 -18.50 -26.75 -27.12
N LYS A 177 -19.65 -27.39 -27.34
CA LYS A 177 -20.78 -26.75 -28.00
C LYS A 177 -21.39 -25.72 -27.04
N LYS A 178 -21.72 -24.55 -27.58
CA LYS A 178 -22.48 -23.52 -26.85
C LYS A 178 -23.83 -24.04 -26.37
#